data_AF-A0AAP1VCW6-F1
#
_entry.id   AF-A0AAP1VCW6-F1
#
_cell.length_a   1.000
_cell.length_b   1.000
_cell.length_c   1.000
_cell.angle_alpha   90.00
_cell.angle_beta   90.00
_cell.angle_gamma   90.00
#
_symmetry.space_group_name_H-M   'P 1'
#
loop_
_entity.id
_entity.type
_entity.pdbx_description
1 polymer ?
#
loop_
_entity_poly.entity_id
_entity_poly.type
_entity_poly.pdbx_seq_one_letter_code
_entity_poly.pdbx_strand_id
1 'polypeptide(L)'
;MQQVDTVMGAVHRERLSVRTDGGSCPMPAWADWLIWLGAWLRSQAALSGRRVTVVLLPTRRLAAAFVGLGAMLAASRLHDDILDWEALQALPVGTLVHWRDLKGKNGRAVSYSGTVDGICDIDGNQFLAIVGQTPAKSKGVTYRLSRASALRYGVTRGAVTKRGEDTLARAASLMKNIVDASSTTWIRSPMADSTVITERSSFLADLDGVLLETDNVPAVSLRETLVLTDSEGRHGKLRLIPVRGLDSDDVLQGVTILDGARATSRLGQVSARSTVVLLDHADFDEEVANVLNRFLAYSVDEGIHVGEGVNPVIEPPTSINSFIFALPEGKDIFDGEI
;
A
#
# COMPACT_ATOMS: atom_id res chain seq x y z
N MET A 1 1.33 9.86 -20.89
CA MET A 1 -0.07 10.21 -20.52
C MET A 1 -1.09 9.09 -20.77
N GLN A 2 -0.78 7.81 -20.55
CA GLN A 2 -1.76 6.69 -20.49
C GLN A 2 -2.49 6.60 -19.12
N GLN A 3 -2.70 7.74 -18.45
CA GLN A 3 -1.96 7.95 -17.19
C GLN A 3 -2.70 7.74 -15.85
N VAL A 4 -3.98 8.07 -15.67
CA VAL A 4 -4.72 7.80 -14.42
C VAL A 4 -6.09 7.22 -14.74
N ASP A 5 -6.75 7.76 -15.76
CA ASP A 5 -8.11 7.37 -16.15
C ASP A 5 -8.23 5.90 -16.51
N THR A 6 -7.18 5.33 -17.13
CA THR A 6 -7.14 3.88 -17.44
C THR A 6 -7.09 3.02 -16.17
N VAL A 7 -6.40 3.48 -15.12
CA VAL A 7 -6.34 2.76 -13.85
C VAL A 7 -7.67 2.92 -13.13
N MET A 8 -8.18 4.14 -13.02
CA MET A 8 -9.44 4.43 -12.33
C MET A 8 -10.65 3.79 -13.01
N GLY A 9 -10.67 3.76 -14.35
CA GLY A 9 -11.71 3.08 -15.13
C GLY A 9 -11.69 1.56 -14.99
N ALA A 10 -10.61 0.97 -14.46
CA ALA A 10 -10.51 -0.47 -14.22
C ALA A 10 -10.96 -0.89 -12.81
N VAL A 11 -11.26 0.04 -11.89
CA VAL A 11 -11.59 -0.26 -10.48
C VAL A 11 -13.10 -0.16 -10.22
N HIS A 12 -13.81 -1.28 -10.25
CA HIS A 12 -15.27 -1.39 -10.11
C HIS A 12 -15.74 -1.39 -8.64
N ARG A 13 -15.63 -0.24 -7.96
CA ARG A 13 -15.95 -0.10 -6.52
C ARG A 13 -17.41 -0.41 -6.18
N GLU A 14 -18.32 -0.22 -7.12
CA GLU A 14 -19.75 -0.54 -6.97
C GLU A 14 -20.01 -2.04 -6.73
N ARG A 15 -19.04 -2.90 -7.04
CA ARG A 15 -19.09 -4.34 -6.73
C ARG A 15 -18.74 -4.65 -5.28
N LEU A 16 -18.25 -3.67 -4.52
CA LEU A 16 -17.85 -3.83 -3.15
C LEU A 16 -18.99 -3.44 -2.20
N SER A 17 -19.30 -4.34 -1.28
CA SER A 17 -20.28 -4.13 -0.23
C SER A 17 -19.69 -4.42 1.14
N VAL A 18 -20.31 -3.85 2.17
CA VAL A 18 -19.98 -4.14 3.58
C VAL A 18 -21.04 -5.10 4.09
N ARG A 19 -20.59 -6.17 4.74
CA ARG A 19 -21.50 -7.11 5.40
C ARG A 19 -21.71 -6.71 6.85
N THR A 20 -22.97 -6.53 7.21
CA THR A 20 -23.43 -6.26 8.57
C THR A 20 -24.29 -7.41 9.08
N ASP A 21 -24.69 -7.38 10.35
CA ASP A 21 -25.64 -8.36 10.91
C ASP A 21 -26.98 -8.38 10.15
N GLY A 22 -27.36 -7.24 9.56
CA GLY A 22 -28.56 -7.08 8.73
C GLY A 22 -28.41 -7.57 7.29
N GLY A 23 -27.24 -8.08 6.91
CA GLY A 23 -26.91 -8.53 5.56
C GLY A 23 -25.94 -7.60 4.83
N SER A 24 -25.87 -7.78 3.51
CA SER A 24 -25.06 -6.97 2.62
C SER A 24 -25.63 -5.57 2.46
N CYS A 25 -24.79 -4.54 2.60
CA CYS A 25 -25.16 -3.19 2.24
C CYS A 25 -24.12 -2.59 1.28
N PRO A 26 -24.56 -1.71 0.34
CA PRO A 26 -23.62 -1.00 -0.52
C PRO A 26 -22.66 -0.17 0.35
N MET A 27 -21.47 0.07 -0.19
CA MET A 27 -20.48 0.91 0.50
C MET A 27 -21.07 2.29 0.81
N PRO A 28 -20.97 2.79 2.06
CA PRO A 28 -21.37 4.16 2.37
C PRO A 28 -20.59 5.17 1.51
N ALA A 29 -21.24 6.26 1.08
CA ALA A 29 -20.65 7.23 0.15
C ALA A 29 -19.29 7.78 0.60
N TRP A 30 -19.08 7.98 1.91
CA TRP A 30 -17.80 8.44 2.45
C TRP A 30 -16.68 7.40 2.30
N ALA A 31 -16.98 6.12 2.54
CA ALA A 31 -16.02 5.04 2.43
C ALA A 31 -15.70 4.76 0.96
N ASP A 32 -16.72 4.78 0.12
CA ASP A 32 -16.58 4.69 -1.32
C ASP A 32 -15.65 5.79 -1.85
N TRP A 33 -15.89 7.06 -1.48
CA TRP A 33 -15.04 8.19 -1.85
C TRP A 33 -13.60 8.05 -1.37
N LEU A 34 -13.36 7.55 -0.15
CA LEU A 34 -12.01 7.31 0.36
C LEU A 34 -11.28 6.20 -0.40
N ILE A 35 -11.97 5.14 -0.83
CA ILE A 35 -11.40 4.10 -1.71
C ILE A 35 -11.01 4.72 -3.05
N TRP A 36 -11.86 5.59 -3.62
CA TRP A 36 -11.51 6.32 -4.83
C TRP A 36 -10.29 7.21 -4.63
N LEU A 37 -10.24 7.97 -3.53
CA LEU A 37 -9.12 8.86 -3.21
C LEU A 37 -7.81 8.08 -3.12
N GLY A 38 -7.80 6.94 -2.44
CA GLY A 38 -6.63 6.07 -2.34
C GLY A 38 -6.16 5.55 -3.69
N ALA A 39 -7.09 5.10 -4.54
CA ALA A 39 -6.78 4.64 -5.89
C ALA A 39 -6.23 5.76 -6.78
N TRP A 40 -6.81 6.95 -6.69
CA TRP A 40 -6.37 8.13 -7.41
C TRP A 40 -4.97 8.56 -6.95
N LEU A 41 -4.73 8.70 -5.64
CA LEU A 41 -3.42 9.04 -5.09
C LEU A 41 -2.33 8.05 -5.49
N ARG A 42 -2.64 6.75 -5.51
CA ARG A 42 -1.69 5.72 -5.96
C ARG A 42 -1.37 5.86 -7.45
N SER A 43 -2.37 6.17 -8.27
CA SER A 43 -2.20 6.40 -9.70
C SER A 43 -1.35 7.65 -9.96
N GLN A 44 -1.59 8.73 -9.21
CA GLN A 44 -0.81 9.97 -9.29
C GLN A 44 0.65 9.79 -8.84
N ALA A 45 0.91 8.97 -7.81
CA ALA A 45 2.27 8.69 -7.34
C ALA A 45 3.17 8.11 -8.46
N ALA A 46 2.57 7.45 -9.44
CA ALA A 46 3.27 6.89 -10.60
C ALA A 46 3.64 7.94 -11.66
N LEU A 47 2.99 9.12 -11.69
CA LEU A 47 3.09 10.04 -12.83
C LEU A 47 4.25 11.02 -12.75
N SER A 48 4.42 11.68 -11.60
CA SER A 48 5.49 12.63 -11.23
C SER A 48 4.91 13.66 -10.24
N GLY A 49 5.76 14.26 -9.40
CA GLY A 49 5.36 15.27 -8.42
C GLY A 49 4.97 14.69 -7.05
N ARG A 50 5.21 15.46 -5.99
CA ARG A 50 4.76 15.12 -4.63
C ARG A 50 3.42 15.80 -4.36
N ARG A 51 2.43 15.07 -3.87
CA ARG A 51 1.08 15.56 -3.57
C ARG A 51 0.75 15.31 -2.12
N VAL A 52 0.14 16.30 -1.48
CA VAL A 52 -0.41 16.17 -0.12
C VAL A 52 -1.90 16.47 -0.19
N THR A 53 -2.73 15.53 0.23
CA THR A 53 -4.18 15.75 0.38
C THR A 53 -4.54 15.78 1.84
N VAL A 54 -5.24 16.82 2.30
CA VAL A 54 -5.78 16.90 3.65
C VAL A 54 -7.26 16.65 3.57
N VAL A 55 -7.77 15.71 4.38
CA VAL A 55 -9.18 15.34 4.44
C VAL A 55 -9.66 15.53 5.87
N LEU A 56 -10.69 16.37 6.03
CA LEU A 56 -11.41 16.55 7.28
C LEU A 56 -12.69 15.72 7.24
N LEU A 57 -12.83 14.78 8.18
CA LEU A 57 -13.97 13.89 8.29
C LEU A 57 -14.78 14.17 9.56
N PRO A 58 -16.08 13.81 9.60
CA PRO A 58 -16.84 13.80 10.85
C PRO A 58 -16.30 12.77 11.84
N THR A 59 -15.84 11.64 11.30
CA THR A 59 -15.05 10.63 12.01
C THR A 59 -14.09 9.95 11.02
N ARG A 60 -12.86 9.71 11.45
CA ARG A 60 -11.79 9.08 10.69
C ARG A 60 -11.65 7.60 11.04
N ARG A 61 -12.50 7.05 11.91
CA ARG A 61 -12.56 5.59 12.14
C ARG A 61 -12.68 4.89 10.80
N LEU A 62 -11.77 3.95 10.52
CA LEU A 62 -11.65 3.22 9.25
C LEU A 62 -11.21 4.05 8.02
N ALA A 63 -11.05 5.37 8.10
CA ALA A 63 -10.75 6.17 6.92
C ALA A 63 -9.43 5.77 6.27
N ALA A 64 -8.38 5.58 7.08
CA ALA A 64 -7.07 5.11 6.61
C ALA A 64 -7.14 3.72 5.96
N ALA A 65 -8.02 2.85 6.46
CA ALA A 65 -8.23 1.52 5.91
C ALA A 65 -8.83 1.57 4.51
N PHE A 66 -9.85 2.41 4.30
CA PHE A 66 -10.49 2.57 3.00
C PHE A 66 -9.61 3.27 1.97
N VAL A 67 -8.85 4.28 2.38
CA VAL A 67 -7.80 4.86 1.51
C VAL A 67 -6.74 3.82 1.16
N GLY A 68 -6.25 3.05 2.12
CA GLY A 68 -5.29 1.97 1.88
C GLY A 68 -5.83 0.90 0.92
N LEU A 69 -7.10 0.52 1.06
CA LEU A 69 -7.78 -0.40 0.15
C LEU A 69 -7.80 0.16 -1.28
N GLY A 70 -8.18 1.43 -1.45
CA GLY A 70 -8.14 2.13 -2.72
C GLY A 70 -6.76 2.07 -3.39
N ALA A 71 -5.72 2.39 -2.63
CA ALA A 71 -4.36 2.34 -3.11
C ALA A 71 -3.93 0.93 -3.53
N MET A 72 -4.33 -0.11 -2.80
CA MET A 72 -4.09 -1.52 -3.16
C MET A 72 -4.82 -1.93 -4.44
N LEU A 73 -6.07 -1.49 -4.63
CA LEU A 73 -6.83 -1.77 -5.85
C LEU A 73 -6.09 -1.24 -7.09
N ALA A 74 -5.68 0.03 -7.05
CA ALA A 74 -4.89 0.64 -8.11
C ALA A 74 -3.51 -0.03 -8.29
N ALA A 75 -2.83 -0.38 -7.20
CA ALA A 75 -1.54 -1.06 -7.25
C ALA A 75 -1.64 -2.44 -7.92
N SER A 76 -2.70 -3.19 -7.67
CA SER A 76 -2.93 -4.49 -8.30
C SER A 76 -3.06 -4.41 -9.83
N ARG A 77 -3.57 -3.29 -10.34
CA ARG A 77 -3.68 -2.99 -11.78
C ARG A 77 -2.37 -2.51 -12.39
N LEU A 78 -1.65 -1.67 -11.64
CA LEU A 78 -0.40 -1.02 -12.06
C LEU A 78 0.83 -1.93 -11.96
N HIS A 79 0.69 -3.09 -11.34
CA HIS A 79 1.80 -3.99 -11.08
C HIS A 79 2.52 -4.44 -12.36
N ASP A 80 3.84 -4.32 -12.33
CA ASP A 80 4.76 -4.73 -13.40
C ASP A 80 5.90 -5.57 -12.79
N ASP A 81 6.03 -6.81 -13.29
CA ASP A 81 7.07 -7.77 -12.90
C ASP A 81 8.50 -7.24 -13.19
N ILE A 82 8.67 -6.22 -14.05
CA ILE A 82 9.96 -5.54 -14.28
C ILE A 82 10.36 -4.73 -13.05
N LEU A 83 9.45 -3.92 -12.52
CA LEU A 83 9.70 -3.08 -11.35
C LEU A 83 9.99 -3.91 -10.10
N ASP A 84 9.34 -5.06 -9.97
CA ASP A 84 9.62 -6.03 -8.90
C ASP A 84 11.06 -6.53 -8.94
N TRP A 85 11.58 -6.83 -10.13
CA TRP A 85 12.97 -7.27 -10.27
C TRP A 85 13.94 -6.15 -9.92
N GLU A 86 13.72 -4.94 -10.43
CA GLU A 86 14.53 -3.77 -10.08
C GLU A 86 14.53 -3.50 -8.57
N ALA A 87 13.37 -3.63 -7.92
CA ALA A 87 13.24 -3.51 -6.47
C ALA A 87 14.04 -4.59 -5.72
N LEU A 88 14.05 -5.84 -6.23
CA LEU A 88 14.89 -6.90 -5.67
C LEU A 88 16.38 -6.63 -5.88
N GLN A 89 16.77 -6.04 -7.01
CA GLN A 89 18.16 -5.66 -7.29
C GLN A 89 18.66 -4.51 -6.40
N ALA A 90 17.77 -3.59 -6.06
CA ALA A 90 18.07 -2.45 -5.20
C ALA A 90 18.12 -2.79 -3.70
N LEU A 91 17.81 -4.03 -3.29
CA LEU A 91 17.87 -4.43 -1.89
C LEU A 91 19.30 -4.30 -1.34
N PRO A 92 19.51 -3.65 -0.19
CA PRO A 92 20.80 -3.60 0.46
C PRO A 92 21.33 -5.00 0.79
N VAL A 93 22.64 -5.20 0.65
CA VAL A 93 23.32 -6.42 1.13
C VAL A 93 23.04 -6.60 2.62
N GLY A 94 22.79 -7.83 3.04
CA GLY A 94 22.39 -8.18 4.39
C GLY A 94 20.88 -8.11 4.65
N THR A 95 20.07 -7.58 3.71
CA THR A 95 18.61 -7.56 3.87
C THR A 95 18.06 -8.98 4.02
N LEU A 96 17.32 -9.22 5.09
CA LEU A 96 16.61 -10.49 5.28
C LEU A 96 15.47 -10.60 4.26
N VAL A 97 15.44 -11.73 3.55
CA VAL A 97 14.39 -12.07 2.59
C VAL A 97 13.88 -13.48 2.82
N HIS A 98 12.65 -13.71 2.36
CA HIS A 98 11.94 -14.96 2.44
C HIS A 98 11.46 -15.35 1.05
N TRP A 99 11.45 -16.65 0.74
CA TRP A 99 10.91 -17.14 -0.53
C TRP A 99 10.41 -18.56 -0.38
N ARG A 100 9.60 -19.03 -1.32
CA ARG A 100 9.04 -20.38 -1.27
C ARG A 100 9.32 -21.14 -2.56
N ASP A 101 10.01 -22.26 -2.42
CA ASP A 101 10.20 -23.19 -3.53
C ASP A 101 8.98 -24.11 -3.63
N LEU A 102 8.21 -23.95 -4.71
CA LEU A 102 7.02 -24.75 -5.02
C LEU A 102 7.38 -26.16 -5.53
N LYS A 103 8.64 -26.41 -5.91
CA LYS A 103 9.11 -27.70 -6.45
C LYS A 103 9.79 -28.59 -5.42
N GLY A 104 9.45 -28.46 -4.14
CA GLY A 104 10.06 -29.29 -3.08
C GLY A 104 9.92 -30.79 -3.36
N LYS A 105 10.83 -31.61 -2.80
CA LYS A 105 11.07 -33.03 -3.15
C LYS A 105 9.85 -33.98 -3.14
N ASN A 106 8.67 -33.56 -2.69
CA ASN A 106 7.42 -34.34 -2.68
C ASN A 106 6.20 -33.50 -3.11
N GLY A 107 6.39 -32.46 -3.93
CA GLY A 107 5.33 -31.49 -4.28
C GLY A 107 4.90 -30.58 -3.12
N ARG A 108 5.55 -30.68 -1.96
CA ARG A 108 5.34 -29.78 -0.82
C ARG A 108 6.21 -28.55 -0.97
N ALA A 109 5.58 -27.39 -0.91
CA ALA A 109 6.29 -26.12 -0.94
C ALA A 109 7.17 -25.96 0.32
N VAL A 110 8.41 -25.51 0.15
CA VAL A 110 9.36 -25.29 1.24
C VAL A 110 9.63 -23.80 1.36
N SER A 111 9.40 -23.24 2.55
CA SER A 111 9.74 -21.86 2.86
C SER A 111 11.22 -21.75 3.26
N TYR A 112 11.89 -20.76 2.69
CA TYR A 112 13.28 -20.43 2.97
C TYR A 112 13.37 -19.01 3.54
N SER A 113 14.46 -18.75 4.24
CA SER A 113 14.89 -17.40 4.60
C SER A 113 16.40 -17.29 4.42
N GLY A 114 16.88 -16.08 4.15
CA GLY A 114 18.28 -15.80 3.94
C GLY A 114 18.56 -14.31 3.79
N THR A 115 19.82 -13.93 3.75
CA THR A 115 20.22 -12.54 3.57
C THR A 115 20.70 -12.30 2.15
N VAL A 116 20.30 -11.18 1.55
CA VAL A 116 20.78 -10.76 0.23
C VAL A 116 22.30 -10.57 0.27
N ASP A 117 23.00 -11.20 -0.66
CA ASP A 117 24.45 -11.06 -0.87
C ASP A 117 24.75 -10.06 -2.00
N GLY A 118 23.76 -9.79 -2.86
CA GLY A 118 23.82 -8.83 -3.95
C GLY A 118 23.35 -9.44 -5.28
N ILE A 119 23.63 -8.73 -6.37
CA ILE A 119 23.43 -9.23 -7.73
C ILE A 119 24.76 -9.78 -8.26
N CYS A 120 24.73 -11.00 -8.80
CA CYS A 120 25.87 -11.58 -9.51
C CYS A 120 25.54 -11.83 -10.98
N ASP A 121 26.53 -11.65 -11.84
CA ASP A 121 26.44 -11.94 -13.27
C ASP A 121 27.14 -13.28 -13.56
N ILE A 122 26.44 -14.16 -14.27
CA ILE A 122 26.97 -15.44 -14.76
C ILE A 122 26.57 -15.56 -16.21
N ASP A 123 27.56 -15.59 -17.10
CA ASP A 123 27.38 -15.69 -18.56
C ASP A 123 26.40 -14.64 -19.13
N GLY A 124 26.47 -13.40 -18.63
CA GLY A 124 25.63 -12.28 -19.06
C GLY A 124 24.21 -12.30 -18.48
N ASN A 125 23.92 -13.22 -17.55
CA ASN A 125 22.64 -13.31 -16.87
C ASN A 125 22.77 -12.88 -15.41
N GLN A 126 21.86 -12.03 -14.96
CA GLN A 126 21.83 -11.54 -13.58
C GLN A 126 21.05 -12.48 -12.66
N PHE A 127 21.62 -12.73 -11.49
CA PHE A 127 21.04 -13.54 -10.42
C PHE A 127 21.03 -12.76 -9.11
N LEU A 128 19.96 -12.91 -8.35
CA LEU A 128 19.90 -12.48 -6.96
C LEU A 128 20.56 -13.55 -6.10
N ALA A 129 21.70 -13.21 -5.51
CA ALA A 129 22.42 -14.07 -4.60
C ALA A 129 21.88 -13.91 -3.16
N ILE A 130 21.51 -15.03 -2.53
CA ILE A 130 20.96 -15.05 -1.18
C ILE A 130 21.66 -16.14 -0.37
N VAL A 131 22.22 -15.77 0.79
CA VAL A 131 22.81 -16.72 1.72
C VAL A 131 21.72 -17.31 2.61
N GLY A 132 21.42 -18.58 2.44
CA GLY A 132 20.37 -19.29 3.16
C GLY A 132 20.63 -19.34 4.67
N GLN A 133 19.55 -19.25 5.45
CA GLN A 133 19.52 -19.36 6.90
C GLN A 133 18.53 -20.44 7.36
N THR A 134 17.35 -20.47 6.74
CA THR A 134 16.27 -21.44 7.02
C THR A 134 15.89 -22.15 5.71
N PRO A 135 15.59 -23.46 5.75
CA PRO A 135 15.74 -24.39 6.88
C PRO A 135 17.21 -24.65 7.23
N ALA A 136 17.50 -25.19 8.42
CA ALA A 136 18.87 -25.37 8.93
C ALA A 136 19.85 -26.07 7.96
N LYS A 137 19.34 -27.03 7.16
CA LYS A 137 20.09 -27.72 6.09
C LYS A 137 20.59 -26.80 4.95
N SER A 138 20.05 -25.60 4.87
CA SER A 138 20.36 -24.59 3.85
C SER A 138 21.21 -23.45 4.42
N LYS A 139 21.59 -23.53 5.70
CA LYS A 139 22.36 -22.48 6.37
C LYS A 139 23.74 -22.36 5.71
N GLY A 140 24.08 -21.16 5.26
CA GLY A 140 25.32 -20.85 4.56
C GLY A 140 25.35 -21.26 3.08
N VAL A 141 24.27 -21.87 2.56
CA VAL A 141 24.17 -22.18 1.12
C VAL A 141 23.80 -20.91 0.36
N THR A 142 24.59 -20.54 -0.65
CA THR A 142 24.26 -19.42 -1.55
C THR A 142 23.31 -19.87 -2.63
N TYR A 143 22.07 -19.38 -2.56
CA TYR A 143 21.08 -19.50 -3.62
C TYR A 143 21.33 -18.42 -4.66
N ARG A 144 21.31 -18.80 -5.95
CA ARG A 144 21.38 -17.87 -7.08
C ARG A 144 20.07 -17.94 -7.83
N LEU A 145 19.21 -16.97 -7.61
CA LEU A 145 17.88 -16.94 -8.21
C LEU A 145 17.93 -16.06 -9.46
N SER A 146 17.69 -16.65 -10.63
CA SER A 146 17.45 -15.86 -11.84
C SER A 146 16.20 -14.99 -11.66
N ARG A 147 16.04 -13.93 -12.44
CA ARG A 147 14.83 -13.08 -12.44
C ARG A 147 13.54 -13.90 -12.40
N ALA A 148 13.37 -14.82 -13.36
CA ALA A 148 12.19 -15.66 -13.44
C ALA A 148 11.99 -16.55 -12.19
N SER A 149 13.07 -17.02 -11.57
CA SER A 149 12.99 -17.84 -10.35
C SER A 149 12.64 -17.01 -9.12
N ALA A 150 13.24 -15.82 -8.96
CA ALA A 150 12.99 -14.93 -7.84
C ALA A 150 11.53 -14.46 -7.83
N LEU A 151 11.02 -14.01 -8.98
CA LEU A 151 9.62 -13.60 -9.14
C LEU A 151 8.66 -14.78 -8.92
N ARG A 152 8.95 -15.95 -9.51
CA ARG A 152 8.12 -17.15 -9.32
C ARG A 152 8.07 -17.63 -7.87
N TYR A 153 9.20 -17.57 -7.16
CA TYR A 153 9.26 -17.99 -5.75
C TYR A 153 8.70 -16.95 -4.78
N GLY A 154 8.37 -15.74 -5.28
CA GLY A 154 7.84 -14.65 -4.46
C GLY A 154 8.84 -14.26 -3.39
N VAL A 155 10.03 -13.80 -3.78
CA VAL A 155 11.01 -13.27 -2.82
C VAL A 155 10.43 -12.01 -2.18
N THR A 156 10.29 -12.00 -0.86
CA THR A 156 9.69 -10.91 -0.08
C THR A 156 10.59 -10.50 1.09
N ARG A 157 10.51 -9.22 1.51
CA ARG A 157 11.20 -8.74 2.73
C ARG A 157 10.60 -9.30 4.02
N GLY A 158 9.36 -9.81 3.96
CA GLY A 158 8.68 -10.38 5.12
C GLY A 158 8.32 -11.85 4.94
N ALA A 159 8.21 -12.57 6.06
CA ALA A 159 7.85 -13.98 6.06
C ALA A 159 6.39 -14.19 5.65
N VAL A 160 6.16 -15.17 4.76
CA VAL A 160 4.81 -15.63 4.40
C VAL A 160 4.53 -16.97 5.10
N THR A 161 3.73 -16.94 6.16
CA THR A 161 3.24 -18.15 6.83
C THR A 161 2.19 -18.86 5.98
N LYS A 162 1.83 -20.11 6.31
CA LYS A 162 0.73 -20.81 5.61
C LYS A 162 -0.59 -20.06 5.75
N ARG A 163 -0.93 -19.62 6.97
CA ARG A 163 -2.12 -18.80 7.22
C ARG A 163 -2.06 -17.49 6.44
N GLY A 164 -0.88 -16.87 6.39
CA GLY A 164 -0.62 -15.69 5.57
C GLY A 164 -0.91 -15.95 4.10
N GLU A 165 -0.52 -17.11 3.56
CA GLU A 165 -0.81 -17.48 2.17
C GLU A 165 -2.31 -17.53 1.88
N ASP A 166 -3.10 -18.17 2.74
CA ASP A 166 -4.55 -18.26 2.57
C ASP A 166 -5.18 -16.86 2.62
N THR A 167 -4.68 -15.98 3.49
CA THR A 167 -5.09 -14.57 3.57
C THR A 167 -4.72 -13.80 2.29
N LEU A 168 -3.49 -13.93 1.79
CA LEU A 168 -3.05 -13.32 0.53
C LEU A 168 -3.91 -13.79 -0.65
N ALA A 169 -4.22 -15.09 -0.71
CA ALA A 169 -5.05 -15.67 -1.76
C ALA A 169 -6.49 -15.12 -1.73
N ARG A 170 -7.09 -14.99 -0.53
CA ARG A 170 -8.41 -14.37 -0.37
C ARG A 170 -8.40 -12.91 -0.81
N ALA A 171 -7.42 -12.13 -0.36
CA ALA A 171 -7.28 -10.71 -0.74
C ALA A 171 -7.11 -10.56 -2.26
N ALA A 172 -6.23 -11.34 -2.88
CA ALA A 172 -6.02 -11.32 -4.34
C ALA A 172 -7.28 -11.75 -5.11
N SER A 173 -8.03 -12.74 -4.61
CA SER A 173 -9.31 -13.14 -5.20
C SER A 173 -10.34 -12.03 -5.13
N LEU A 174 -10.42 -11.30 -4.00
CA LEU A 174 -11.28 -10.13 -3.87
C LEU A 174 -10.89 -9.05 -4.89
N MET A 175 -9.60 -8.67 -4.96
CA MET A 175 -9.14 -7.65 -5.90
C MET A 175 -9.43 -8.01 -7.36
N LYS A 176 -9.26 -9.28 -7.75
CA LYS A 176 -9.54 -9.75 -9.12
C LYS A 176 -11.01 -9.59 -9.53
N ASN A 177 -11.95 -9.58 -8.57
CA ASN A 177 -13.37 -9.38 -8.87
C ASN A 177 -13.74 -7.89 -8.98
N ILE A 178 -12.93 -7.02 -8.39
CA ILE A 178 -13.14 -5.56 -8.35
C ILE A 178 -12.35 -4.87 -9.46
N VAL A 179 -11.18 -5.38 -9.84
CA VAL A 179 -10.25 -4.67 -10.72
C VAL A 179 -10.00 -5.45 -12.01
N ASP A 180 -10.31 -4.83 -13.15
CA ASP A 180 -10.04 -5.42 -14.47
C ASP A 180 -8.53 -5.58 -14.69
N ALA A 181 -8.12 -6.71 -15.27
CA ALA A 181 -6.71 -7.03 -15.51
C ALA A 181 -5.82 -6.90 -14.25
N SER A 182 -6.39 -7.12 -13.06
CA SER A 182 -5.62 -7.21 -11.81
C SER A 182 -4.57 -8.32 -11.88
N SER A 183 -3.34 -8.01 -11.49
CA SER A 183 -2.31 -9.03 -11.36
C SER A 183 -2.49 -9.85 -10.08
N THR A 184 -2.49 -11.17 -10.21
CA THR A 184 -2.45 -12.07 -9.06
C THR A 184 -1.05 -12.22 -8.47
N THR A 185 0.01 -11.84 -9.20
CA THR A 185 1.40 -11.89 -8.69
C THR A 185 1.74 -10.68 -7.83
N TRP A 186 1.04 -9.54 -8.05
CA TRP A 186 1.16 -8.32 -7.25
C TRP A 186 1.18 -8.60 -5.75
N ILE A 187 0.26 -9.44 -5.26
CA ILE A 187 0.12 -9.70 -3.82
C ILE A 187 1.38 -10.32 -3.19
N ARG A 188 2.25 -10.92 -4.01
CA ARG A 188 3.54 -11.51 -3.59
C ARG A 188 4.74 -10.64 -3.95
N SER A 189 4.55 -9.47 -4.56
CA SER A 189 5.65 -8.56 -4.83
C SER A 189 6.33 -8.11 -3.54
N PRO A 190 7.66 -7.89 -3.53
CA PRO A 190 8.43 -7.64 -2.31
C PRO A 190 8.08 -6.34 -1.60
N MET A 191 7.51 -5.38 -2.32
CA MET A 191 7.19 -4.04 -1.81
C MET A 191 5.75 -3.96 -1.29
N ALA A 192 5.59 -3.20 -0.22
CA ALA A 192 4.29 -2.71 0.20
C ALA A 192 3.80 -1.66 -0.81
N ASP A 193 2.49 -1.49 -0.93
CA ASP A 193 1.88 -0.51 -1.83
C ASP A 193 1.67 0.83 -1.17
N SER A 194 1.55 0.85 0.16
CA SER A 194 1.21 2.03 0.94
C SER A 194 1.67 1.88 2.39
N THR A 195 1.79 3.02 3.06
CA THR A 195 2.14 3.12 4.48
C THR A 195 1.01 3.82 5.22
N VAL A 196 0.60 3.30 6.38
CA VAL A 196 -0.29 3.97 7.33
C VAL A 196 0.51 4.28 8.59
N ILE A 197 0.51 5.55 8.97
CA ILE A 197 1.05 6.04 10.23
C ILE A 197 -0.13 6.36 11.14
N THR A 198 -0.35 5.53 12.17
CA THR A 198 -1.53 5.62 13.05
C THR A 198 -1.27 5.04 14.43
N GLU A 199 -2.22 5.23 15.36
CA GLU A 199 -2.25 4.55 16.66
C GLU A 199 -2.68 3.09 16.46
N ARG A 200 -1.68 2.20 16.36
CA ARG A 200 -1.84 0.79 15.94
C ARG A 200 -2.98 0.04 16.63
N SER A 201 -3.09 0.14 17.96
CA SER A 201 -4.09 -0.60 18.73
C SER A 201 -5.51 -0.19 18.37
N SER A 202 -5.75 1.12 18.26
CA SER A 202 -7.07 1.66 17.88
C SER A 202 -7.40 1.31 16.42
N PHE A 203 -6.44 1.48 15.51
CA PHE A 203 -6.63 1.13 14.10
C PHE A 203 -7.01 -0.35 13.93
N LEU A 204 -6.29 -1.27 14.58
CA LEU A 204 -6.59 -2.70 14.50
C LEU A 204 -7.94 -3.04 15.13
N ALA A 205 -8.31 -2.40 16.24
CA ALA A 205 -9.60 -2.61 16.90
C ALA A 205 -10.76 -2.10 16.03
N ASP A 206 -10.58 -0.99 15.31
CA ASP A 206 -11.61 -0.46 14.41
C ASP A 206 -11.88 -1.38 13.21
N LEU A 207 -10.86 -2.09 12.73
CA LEU A 207 -11.00 -3.06 11.64
C LEU A 207 -11.76 -4.33 12.04
N ASP A 208 -11.81 -4.65 13.33
CA ASP A 208 -12.39 -5.90 13.80
C ASP A 208 -13.92 -5.92 13.54
N GLY A 209 -14.41 -7.03 12.99
CA GLY A 209 -15.82 -7.20 12.64
C GLY A 209 -16.24 -6.57 11.31
N VAL A 210 -15.38 -5.78 10.64
CA VAL A 210 -15.69 -5.24 9.31
C VAL A 210 -15.42 -6.32 8.25
N LEU A 211 -16.46 -6.68 7.52
CA LEU A 211 -16.43 -7.68 6.46
C LEU A 211 -16.75 -7.02 5.12
N LEU A 212 -15.93 -7.31 4.12
CA LEU A 212 -16.12 -6.89 2.73
C LEU A 212 -16.59 -8.07 1.89
N GLU A 213 -17.52 -7.84 0.98
CA GLU A 213 -17.95 -8.88 0.04
C GLU A 213 -18.16 -8.32 -1.37
N THR A 214 -18.16 -9.24 -2.33
CA THR A 214 -18.49 -9.00 -3.74
C THR A 214 -19.38 -10.16 -4.20
N ASP A 215 -20.14 -10.00 -5.28
CA ASP A 215 -21.11 -11.02 -5.72
C ASP A 215 -20.55 -12.45 -5.85
N ASN A 216 -19.26 -12.57 -6.20
CA ASN A 216 -18.61 -13.85 -6.51
C ASN A 216 -17.58 -14.32 -5.47
N VAL A 217 -17.38 -13.57 -4.39
CA VAL A 217 -16.38 -13.89 -3.36
C VAL A 217 -17.03 -13.88 -1.98
N PRO A 218 -16.86 -14.93 -1.17
CA PRO A 218 -17.32 -14.94 0.20
C PRO A 218 -16.79 -13.73 0.98
N ALA A 219 -17.55 -13.28 1.98
CA ALA A 219 -17.14 -12.17 2.82
C ALA A 219 -15.74 -12.38 3.41
N VAL A 220 -14.86 -11.39 3.24
CA VAL A 220 -13.48 -11.36 3.74
C VAL A 220 -13.36 -10.23 4.75
N SER A 221 -12.65 -10.47 5.86
CA SER A 221 -12.39 -9.40 6.82
C SER A 221 -11.58 -8.28 6.17
N LEU A 222 -11.97 -7.01 6.40
CA LEU A 222 -11.22 -5.85 5.91
C LEU A 222 -9.75 -5.92 6.35
N ARG A 223 -9.48 -6.34 7.60
CA ARG A 223 -8.13 -6.55 8.12
C ARG A 223 -7.32 -7.56 7.30
N GLU A 224 -7.95 -8.64 6.87
CA GLU A 224 -7.32 -9.65 6.01
C GLU A 224 -7.10 -9.12 4.60
N THR A 225 -8.06 -8.37 4.06
CA THR A 225 -7.98 -7.73 2.73
C THR A 225 -6.82 -6.75 2.61
N LEU A 226 -6.55 -5.97 3.66
CA LEU A 226 -5.47 -4.96 3.67
C LEU A 226 -4.07 -5.59 3.74
N VAL A 227 -3.98 -6.89 4.09
CA VAL A 227 -2.73 -7.65 4.21
C VAL A 227 -1.66 -6.83 4.93
N LEU A 228 -1.90 -6.53 6.21
CA LEU A 228 -1.04 -5.61 6.97
C LEU A 228 0.37 -6.18 7.19
N THR A 229 1.41 -5.40 6.89
CA THR A 229 2.77 -5.67 7.37
C THR A 229 2.89 -5.21 8.82
N ASP A 230 3.36 -6.08 9.70
CA ASP A 230 3.69 -5.74 11.08
C ASP A 230 5.20 -5.59 11.30
N SER A 231 5.55 -5.09 12.49
CA SER A 231 6.93 -4.96 12.95
C SER A 231 7.63 -6.32 13.14
N GLU A 232 6.89 -7.43 13.08
CA GLU A 232 7.46 -8.79 13.15
C GLU A 232 8.03 -9.25 11.80
N GLY A 233 8.01 -8.38 10.79
CA GLY A 233 8.54 -8.69 9.46
C GLY A 233 7.65 -9.67 8.70
N ARG A 234 6.32 -9.62 8.88
CA ARG A 234 5.40 -10.38 8.03
C ARG A 234 5.22 -9.69 6.69
N HIS A 235 5.08 -10.50 5.63
CA HIS A 235 4.75 -9.96 4.32
C HIS A 235 3.39 -9.26 4.32
N GLY A 236 3.29 -8.12 3.65
CA GLY A 236 2.05 -7.37 3.54
C GLY A 236 2.11 -6.26 2.48
N LYS A 237 0.95 -5.68 2.20
CA LYS A 237 0.74 -4.64 1.19
C LYS A 237 0.45 -3.27 1.76
N LEU A 238 -0.14 -3.23 2.95
CA LEU A 238 -0.28 -2.01 3.71
C LEU A 238 0.64 -2.06 4.93
N ARG A 239 1.68 -1.23 4.91
CA ARG A 239 2.64 -1.14 6.01
C ARG A 239 2.05 -0.32 7.15
N LEU A 240 2.05 -0.87 8.35
CA LEU A 240 1.53 -0.18 9.53
C LEU A 240 2.66 0.29 10.44
N ILE A 241 2.89 1.61 10.46
CA ILE A 241 3.90 2.26 11.30
C ILE A 241 3.21 2.94 12.49
N PRO A 242 3.62 2.68 13.73
CA PRO A 242 3.07 3.40 14.87
C PRO A 242 3.46 4.88 14.82
N VAL A 243 2.58 5.78 15.27
CA VAL A 243 2.87 7.23 15.33
C VAL A 243 4.22 7.54 15.98
N ARG A 244 4.54 6.84 17.08
CA ARG A 244 5.78 7.01 17.85
C ARG A 244 6.97 6.22 17.30
N GLY A 245 6.81 5.55 16.16
CA GLY A 245 7.88 4.81 15.51
C GLY A 245 8.90 5.75 14.88
N LEU A 246 10.18 5.40 14.99
CA LEU A 246 11.29 6.17 14.40
C LEU A 246 11.56 5.80 12.94
N ASP A 247 10.94 4.73 12.45
CA ASP A 247 11.17 4.25 11.08
C ASP A 247 10.57 5.22 10.06
N SER A 248 11.40 5.71 9.15
CA SER A 248 11.04 6.57 8.00
C SER A 248 10.99 5.81 6.68
N ASP A 249 10.85 4.47 6.71
CA ASP A 249 10.81 3.62 5.52
C ASP A 249 9.41 3.72 4.85
N ASP A 250 9.14 4.89 4.27
CA ASP A 250 7.96 5.14 3.44
C ASP A 250 8.10 4.45 2.07
N VAL A 251 6.97 4.01 1.52
CA VAL A 251 6.93 3.50 0.15
C VAL A 251 6.92 4.69 -0.79
N LEU A 252 8.08 5.03 -1.37
CA LEU A 252 8.26 6.22 -2.22
C LEU A 252 7.20 6.36 -3.34
N GLN A 253 6.90 5.26 -4.03
CA GLN A 253 5.90 5.21 -5.11
C GLN A 253 4.50 4.82 -4.64
N GLY A 254 4.30 4.69 -3.32
CA GLY A 254 3.03 4.34 -2.71
C GLY A 254 2.23 5.56 -2.25
N VAL A 255 1.24 5.29 -1.39
CA VAL A 255 0.51 6.33 -0.65
C VAL A 255 0.93 6.25 0.82
N THR A 256 1.39 7.34 1.41
CA THR A 256 1.56 7.47 2.86
C THR A 256 0.33 8.14 3.48
N ILE A 257 -0.28 7.47 4.45
CA ILE A 257 -1.52 7.86 5.10
C ILE A 257 -1.19 8.27 6.54
N LEU A 258 -1.34 9.55 6.84
CA LEU A 258 -1.16 10.12 8.19
C LEU A 258 -2.54 10.20 8.85
N ASP A 259 -2.82 9.27 9.76
CA ASP A 259 -4.13 9.12 10.39
C ASP A 259 -4.17 9.77 11.78
N GLY A 260 -4.73 10.99 11.83
CA GLY A 260 -4.90 11.82 13.02
C GLY A 260 -3.82 12.90 13.21
N ALA A 261 -4.10 13.84 14.12
CA ALA A 261 -3.24 15.00 14.39
C ALA A 261 -1.79 14.60 14.73
N ARG A 262 -1.59 13.58 15.57
CA ARG A 262 -0.24 13.13 15.94
C ARG A 262 0.54 12.57 14.76
N ALA A 263 -0.10 11.83 13.86
CA ALA A 263 0.56 11.34 12.64
C ALA A 263 0.92 12.51 11.70
N THR A 264 0.11 13.56 11.67
CA THR A 264 0.32 14.76 10.86
C THR A 264 1.63 15.48 11.19
N SER A 265 2.07 15.45 12.46
CA SER A 265 3.39 16.00 12.86
C SER A 265 4.56 15.40 12.08
N ARG A 266 4.39 14.20 11.50
CA ARG A 266 5.41 13.53 10.69
C ARG A 266 5.39 13.92 9.21
N LEU A 267 4.45 14.77 8.77
CA LEU A 267 4.31 15.15 7.37
C LEU A 267 5.63 15.63 6.74
N GLY A 268 6.47 16.31 7.51
CA GLY A 268 7.77 16.78 7.04
C GLY A 268 8.85 15.72 6.86
N GLN A 269 8.67 14.55 7.44
CA GLN A 269 9.60 13.42 7.33
C GLN A 269 9.17 12.42 6.25
N VAL A 270 7.97 12.58 5.69
CA VAL A 270 7.43 11.66 4.70
C VAL A 270 8.12 11.87 3.37
N SER A 271 8.67 10.80 2.79
CA SER A 271 9.31 10.85 1.47
C SER A 271 8.39 10.41 0.33
N ALA A 272 7.22 9.85 0.64
CA ALA A 272 6.28 9.35 -0.36
C ALA A 272 5.76 10.46 -1.30
N ARG A 273 5.63 10.11 -2.58
CA ARG A 273 5.10 11.00 -3.61
C ARG A 273 3.64 11.36 -3.39
N SER A 274 2.82 10.44 -2.88
CA SER A 274 1.45 10.76 -2.52
C SER A 274 1.28 10.61 -1.02
N THR A 275 0.90 11.70 -0.36
CA THR A 275 0.59 11.72 1.07
C THR A 275 -0.85 12.16 1.27
N VAL A 276 -1.54 11.53 2.22
CA VAL A 276 -2.86 11.94 2.66
C VAL A 276 -2.92 12.05 4.17
N VAL A 277 -3.42 13.19 4.64
CA VAL A 277 -3.63 13.52 6.03
C VAL A 277 -5.12 13.37 6.31
N LEU A 278 -5.47 12.48 7.24
CA LEU A 278 -6.84 12.22 7.64
C LEU A 278 -7.04 12.76 9.05
N LEU A 279 -8.00 13.67 9.21
CA LEU A 279 -8.28 14.34 10.47
C LEU A 279 -9.76 14.27 10.78
N ASP A 280 -10.10 14.10 12.06
CA ASP A 280 -11.42 14.47 12.53
C ASP A 280 -11.56 15.99 12.54
N HIS A 281 -12.78 16.51 12.44
CA HIS A 281 -13.01 17.94 12.64
C HIS A 281 -12.50 18.44 14.01
N ALA A 282 -12.52 17.58 15.02
CA ALA A 282 -11.98 17.88 16.35
C ALA A 282 -10.44 17.79 16.43
N ASP A 283 -9.78 17.12 15.47
CA ASP A 283 -8.32 17.02 15.41
C ASP A 283 -7.68 18.27 14.76
N PHE A 284 -8.47 19.11 14.07
CA PHE A 284 -7.96 20.31 13.39
C PHE A 284 -7.79 21.48 14.39
N ASP A 285 -6.62 21.55 15.01
CA ASP A 285 -6.23 22.60 15.94
C ASP A 285 -5.13 23.52 15.37
N GLU A 286 -4.62 24.44 16.21
CA GLU A 286 -3.58 25.38 15.82
C GLU A 286 -2.25 24.70 15.46
N GLU A 287 -1.91 23.58 16.11
CA GLU A 287 -0.67 22.83 15.82
C GLU A 287 -0.76 22.21 14.43
N VAL A 288 -1.87 21.55 14.12
CA VAL A 288 -2.14 20.99 12.80
C VAL A 288 -2.18 22.08 11.73
N ALA A 289 -2.86 23.20 12.00
CA ALA A 289 -2.88 24.34 11.09
C ALA A 289 -1.47 24.86 10.82
N ASN A 290 -0.61 25.00 11.85
CA ASN A 290 0.78 25.44 11.70
C ASN A 290 1.64 24.48 10.86
N VAL A 291 1.42 23.16 10.97
CA VAL A 291 2.08 22.17 10.11
C VAL A 291 1.63 22.36 8.65
N LEU A 292 0.32 22.49 8.42
CA LEU A 292 -0.26 22.60 7.09
C LEU A 292 -0.02 23.96 6.43
N ASN A 293 0.11 25.04 7.21
CA ASN A 293 0.37 26.40 6.72
C ASN A 293 1.66 26.48 5.89
N ARG A 294 2.63 25.61 6.17
CA ARG A 294 3.88 25.48 5.39
C ARG A 294 3.64 25.04 3.95
N PHE A 295 2.51 24.39 3.69
CA PHE A 295 2.12 23.86 2.39
C PHE A 295 1.16 24.80 1.63
N LEU A 296 0.59 25.82 2.28
CA LEU A 296 -0.38 26.74 1.67
C LEU A 296 0.16 27.47 0.44
N ALA A 297 1.46 27.83 0.43
CA ALA A 297 2.08 28.46 -0.73
C ALA A 297 2.09 27.57 -2.00
N TYR A 298 1.82 26.27 -1.83
CA TYR A 298 1.75 25.25 -2.88
C TYR A 298 0.34 24.70 -3.07
N SER A 299 -0.68 25.39 -2.54
CA SER A 299 -2.07 25.04 -2.84
C SER A 299 -2.30 25.20 -4.33
N VAL A 300 -2.79 24.15 -4.97
CA VAL A 300 -3.20 24.22 -6.36
C VAL A 300 -4.71 24.41 -6.37
N ASP A 301 -5.17 25.58 -6.81
CA ASP A 301 -6.59 25.85 -7.01
C ASP A 301 -7.19 24.99 -8.14
N GLU A 302 -6.35 24.46 -9.03
CA GLU A 302 -6.72 23.36 -9.91
C GLU A 302 -6.90 22.10 -9.05
N GLY A 303 -8.15 21.82 -8.68
CA GLY A 303 -8.54 20.68 -7.83
C GLY A 303 -8.13 19.32 -8.40
N ILE A 304 -8.76 18.26 -7.90
CA ILE A 304 -8.55 16.90 -8.45
C ILE A 304 -8.91 16.94 -9.94
N HIS A 305 -7.89 16.96 -10.80
CA HIS A 305 -8.08 16.94 -12.25
C HIS A 305 -8.89 15.69 -12.62
N VAL A 306 -10.08 15.97 -13.11
CA VAL A 306 -11.19 15.06 -13.36
C VAL A 306 -10.86 14.26 -14.61
N GLY A 307 -10.76 12.94 -14.47
CA GLY A 307 -10.77 12.04 -15.62
C GLY A 307 -12.18 11.88 -16.15
N GLU A 308 -12.38 12.02 -17.47
CA GLU A 308 -13.60 11.54 -18.13
C GLU A 308 -13.52 10.00 -18.23
N GLY A 309 -14.38 9.26 -17.50
CA GLY A 309 -14.29 7.80 -17.47
C GLY A 309 -15.44 7.07 -16.80
N VAL A 310 -15.41 5.73 -16.89
CA VAL A 310 -16.46 4.79 -16.43
C VAL A 310 -16.65 4.83 -14.90
N ASN A 311 -15.63 5.26 -14.15
CA ASN A 311 -15.74 5.64 -12.75
C ASN A 311 -15.69 7.17 -12.64
N PRO A 312 -16.83 7.87 -12.66
CA PRO A 312 -16.83 9.32 -12.56
C PRO A 312 -16.21 9.74 -11.23
N VAL A 313 -15.59 10.91 -11.25
CA VAL A 313 -15.14 11.59 -10.04
C VAL A 313 -16.30 11.66 -9.07
N ILE A 314 -16.05 11.24 -7.83
CA ILE A 314 -17.00 11.41 -6.75
C ILE A 314 -16.64 12.71 -6.08
N GLU A 315 -17.50 13.70 -6.20
CA GLU A 315 -17.42 14.88 -5.34
C GLU A 315 -17.39 14.41 -3.89
N PRO A 316 -16.48 14.95 -3.04
CA PRO A 316 -16.48 14.59 -1.64
C PRO A 316 -17.90 14.80 -1.08
N PRO A 317 -18.46 13.83 -0.34
CA PRO A 317 -19.73 14.00 0.34
C PRO A 317 -19.73 15.31 1.13
N THR A 318 -20.88 15.97 1.28
CA THR A 318 -21.00 17.28 1.94
C THR A 318 -20.46 17.32 3.38
N SER A 319 -20.27 16.17 4.01
CA SER A 319 -19.68 16.01 5.34
C SER A 319 -18.15 15.92 5.34
N ILE A 320 -17.51 15.87 4.18
CA ILE A 320 -16.06 15.76 4.00
C ILE A 320 -15.53 17.03 3.35
N ASN A 321 -14.56 17.67 4.00
CA ASN A 321 -13.79 18.74 3.38
C ASN A 321 -12.44 18.19 2.93
N SER A 322 -11.97 18.56 1.75
CA SER A 322 -10.66 18.13 1.26
C SER A 322 -9.90 19.27 0.59
N PHE A 323 -8.58 19.28 0.79
CA PHE A 323 -7.64 20.27 0.25
C PHE A 323 -6.45 19.54 -0.36
N ILE A 324 -5.93 20.01 -1.49
CA ILE A 324 -4.81 19.36 -2.19
C ILE A 324 -3.70 20.36 -2.45
N PHE A 325 -2.48 19.94 -2.13
CA PHE A 325 -1.25 20.68 -2.32
C PHE A 325 -0.37 19.89 -3.31
N ALA A 326 0.13 20.54 -4.36
CA ALA A 326 1.11 19.94 -5.27
C ALA A 326 2.47 20.57 -5.00
N LEU A 327 3.40 19.73 -4.55
CA LEU A 327 4.74 20.14 -4.17
C LEU A 327 5.72 19.95 -5.33
N PRO A 328 6.63 20.90 -5.57
CA PRO A 328 7.66 20.77 -6.58
C PRO A 328 8.57 19.57 -6.28
N GLU A 329 8.99 18.84 -7.32
CA GLU A 329 9.88 17.69 -7.16
C GLU A 329 11.22 18.09 -6.53
N GLY A 330 11.69 17.30 -5.56
CA GLY A 330 13.06 17.40 -5.03
C GLY A 330 13.34 18.53 -4.04
N LYS A 331 12.31 19.23 -3.54
CA LYS A 331 12.46 20.11 -2.37
C LYS A 331 11.78 19.48 -1.16
N ASP A 332 12.56 18.97 -0.22
CA ASP A 332 12.06 18.90 1.15
C ASP A 332 11.86 20.35 1.59
N ILE A 333 10.60 20.71 1.87
CA ILE A 333 10.23 22.06 2.34
C ILE A 333 11.01 22.43 3.62
N PHE A 334 11.63 21.44 4.27
CA PHE A 334 12.38 21.52 5.51
C PHE A 334 13.90 21.74 5.31
N ASP A 335 14.40 21.76 4.07
CA ASP A 335 15.82 22.05 3.79
C ASP A 335 16.15 23.56 3.75
N GLY A 336 15.15 24.43 3.96
CA GLY A 336 15.34 25.86 4.16
C GLY A 336 15.57 26.18 5.64
N GLU A 337 16.81 26.54 5.99
CA GLU A 337 17.32 27.07 7.26
C GLU A 337 16.31 27.25 8.42
N ILE A 338 16.47 26.42 9.45
CA ILE A 338 16.15 26.76 10.85
C ILE A 338 17.40 27.41 11.46
#